data_AF-A0A0D2Y3C6-F1
#
_entry.id   AF-A0A0D2Y3C6-F1
#
_cell.length_a   1.000
_cell.length_b   1.000
_cell.length_c   1.000
_cell.angle_alpha   90.00
_cell.angle_beta   90.00
_cell.angle_gamma   90.00
#
_symmetry.space_group_name_H-M   'P 1'
#
loop_
_entity.id
_entity.type
_entity.pdbx_description
1 polymer ?
#
loop_
_entity_poly.entity_id
_entity_poly.type
_entity_poly.pdbx_seq_one_letter_code
_entity_poly.pdbx_strand_id
1 'polypeptide(L)'
;MESLPPSAGSPGRLAWRAWVDGNESSKLDVYHAWIVEDLEYGVVRILTQESQIGQPAAKLAATKPNPMLNGHQEWLDSLVSFTKQKQNTLS
;
A
#
# COMPACT_ATOMS: atom_id res chain seq x y z
N MET A 1 -5.33 12.99 -3.89
CA MET A 1 -4.54 12.42 -2.78
C MET A 1 -5.24 12.79 -1.49
N GLU A 2 -5.36 11.85 -0.58
CA GLU A 2 -5.93 12.01 0.75
C GLU A 2 -4.87 11.62 1.76
N SER A 3 -4.66 12.43 2.80
CA SER A 3 -3.65 12.18 3.82
C SER A 3 -4.10 12.73 5.16
N LEU A 4 -4.09 11.88 6.18
CA LEU A 4 -4.36 12.23 7.57
C LEU A 4 -3.25 11.62 8.43
N PRO A 5 -2.53 12.41 9.25
CA PRO A 5 -1.49 11.89 10.12
C PRO A 5 -2.10 11.02 11.24
N PRO A 6 -1.34 10.04 11.77
CA PRO A 6 -1.77 9.28 12.95
C PRO A 6 -1.82 10.17 14.20
N SER A 7 -2.68 9.81 15.15
CA SER A 7 -2.72 10.40 16.49
C SER A 7 -2.94 9.31 17.55
N ALA A 8 -2.83 9.65 18.83
CA ALA A 8 -3.12 8.72 19.91
C ALA A 8 -4.55 8.16 19.76
N GLY A 9 -4.66 6.85 19.54
CA GLY A 9 -5.94 6.16 19.35
C GLY A 9 -6.60 6.39 17.98
N SER A 10 -5.93 6.99 16.98
CA SER A 10 -6.46 7.12 15.63
C SER A 10 -5.45 6.75 14.54
N PRO A 11 -5.84 5.97 13.53
CA PRO A 11 -4.96 5.55 12.45
C PRO A 11 -4.53 6.74 11.59
N GLY A 12 -3.27 6.72 11.16
CA GLY A 12 -2.80 7.49 10.02
C GLY A 12 -3.36 6.88 8.73
N ARG A 13 -3.77 7.73 7.79
CA ARG A 13 -4.38 7.33 6.52
C ARG A 13 -3.69 8.04 5.37
N LEU A 14 -3.41 7.31 4.31
CA LEU A 14 -2.84 7.85 3.09
C LEU A 14 -3.47 7.13 1.90
N ALA A 15 -3.99 7.86 0.92
CA ALA A 15 -4.48 7.26 -0.30
C ALA A 15 -4.28 8.17 -1.51
N TRP A 16 -4.13 7.57 -2.68
CA TRP A 16 -4.03 8.31 -3.93
C TRP A 16 -4.67 7.54 -5.07
N ARG A 17 -5.15 8.30 -6.05
CA ARG A 17 -5.55 7.79 -7.35
C ARG A 17 -4.39 7.99 -8.33
N ALA A 18 -4.11 6.97 -9.12
CA ALA A 18 -3.20 7.02 -10.25
C ALA A 18 -3.90 6.42 -11.47
N TRP A 19 -3.59 6.90 -12.67
CA TRP A 19 -4.17 6.39 -13.89
C TRP A 19 -3.17 6.41 -15.03
N VAL A 20 -3.42 5.55 -16.02
CA VAL A 20 -2.74 5.51 -17.31
C VAL A 20 -3.80 5.73 -18.38
N ASP A 21 -3.62 6.78 -19.17
CA ASP A 21 -4.48 7.06 -20.32
C ASP A 21 -4.26 6.05 -21.45
N GLY A 22 -5.30 5.76 -22.22
CA GLY A 22 -5.20 4.86 -23.36
C GLY A 22 -6.54 4.32 -23.85
N ASN A 23 -6.48 3.36 -24.77
CA ASN A 23 -7.66 2.64 -25.22
C ASN A 23 -8.07 1.56 -24.20
N GLU A 24 -9.14 0.81 -24.47
CA GLU A 24 -9.64 -0.21 -23.54
C GLU A 24 -8.60 -1.25 -23.13
N SER A 25 -7.65 -1.58 -24.01
CA SER A 25 -6.63 -2.59 -23.76
C SER A 25 -5.46 -2.08 -22.91
N SER A 26 -5.27 -0.76 -22.81
CA SER A 26 -4.13 -0.13 -22.14
C SER A 26 -4.50 0.82 -21.00
N LYS A 27 -5.75 1.31 -20.94
CA LYS A 27 -6.21 2.19 -19.86
C LYS A 27 -6.22 1.46 -18.53
N LEU A 28 -5.80 2.15 -17.48
CA LEU A 28 -5.76 1.64 -16.11
C LEU A 28 -6.09 2.77 -15.15
N ASP A 29 -6.95 2.49 -14.18
CA ASP A 29 -7.28 3.40 -13.08
C ASP A 29 -7.06 2.67 -11.76
N VAL A 30 -6.39 3.33 -10.82
CA VAL A 30 -5.92 2.73 -9.57
C VAL A 30 -6.23 3.66 -8.43
N TYR A 31 -6.72 3.11 -7.32
CA TYR A 31 -6.79 3.79 -6.04
C TYR A 31 -6.06 2.96 -4.98
N HIS A 32 -4.93 3.47 -4.50
CA HIS A 32 -4.05 2.79 -3.54
C HIS A 32 -4.15 3.47 -2.19
N ALA A 33 -4.53 2.71 -1.17
CA ALA A 33 -4.77 3.18 0.18
C ALA A 33 -3.89 2.46 1.21
N TRP A 34 -3.53 3.20 2.25
CA TRP A 34 -2.67 2.79 3.35
C TRP A 34 -3.29 3.24 4.68
N ILE A 35 -3.15 2.37 5.68
CA ILE A 35 -3.47 2.64 7.08
C ILE A 35 -2.26 2.25 7.93
N VAL A 36 -1.84 3.15 8.81
CA VAL A 36 -0.80 2.89 9.82
C VAL A 36 -1.38 3.21 11.18
N GLU A 37 -1.40 2.23 12.08
CA GLU A 37 -2.05 2.38 13.38
C GLU A 37 -1.37 1.58 14.47
N ASP A 38 -1.40 2.13 15.68
CA ASP A 38 -1.02 1.40 16.89
C ASP A 38 -2.14 0.41 17.24
N LEU A 39 -1.77 -0.80 17.58
CA LEU A 39 -2.65 -1.81 18.16
C LEU A 39 -2.29 -2.03 19.63
N GLU A 40 -3.15 -2.80 20.32
CA GLU A 40 -2.86 -3.30 21.65
C GLU A 40 -1.51 -4.05 21.70
N TYR A 41 -0.90 -4.12 22.88
CA TYR A 41 0.43 -4.72 23.11
C TYR A 41 1.63 -3.99 22.48
N GLY A 42 1.45 -2.73 22.06
CA GLY A 42 2.54 -1.88 21.59
C GLY A 42 3.11 -2.29 20.24
N VAL A 43 2.26 -2.84 19.37
CA VAL A 43 2.63 -3.20 17.99
C VAL A 43 1.98 -2.24 17.00
N VAL A 44 2.63 -2.02 15.86
CA VAL A 44 2.12 -1.20 14.77
C VAL A 44 1.60 -2.09 13.66
N ARG A 45 0.36 -1.85 13.19
CA ARG A 45 -0.18 -2.43 11.97
C ARG A 45 0.04 -1.47 10.80
N ILE A 46 0.59 -2.01 9.72
CA ILE A 46 0.65 -1.34 8.42
C ILE A 46 -0.22 -2.16 7.47
N LEU A 47 -1.31 -1.56 6.99
CA LEU A 47 -2.22 -2.17 6.02
C LEU A 47 -2.15 -1.37 4.72
N THR A 48 -2.03 -2.07 3.60
CA THR A 48 -2.17 -1.48 2.27
C THR A 48 -3.15 -2.26 1.41
N GLN A 49 -3.98 -1.56 0.66
CA GLN A 49 -4.96 -2.13 -0.26
C GLN A 49 -5.04 -1.28 -1.52
N GLU A 50 -5.19 -1.93 -2.67
CA GLU A 50 -5.30 -1.24 -3.95
C GLU A 50 -6.49 -1.77 -4.73
N SER A 51 -7.30 -0.86 -5.26
CA SER A 51 -8.36 -1.15 -6.22
C SER A 51 -7.92 -0.74 -7.60
N GLN A 52 -8.10 -1.62 -8.58
CA GLN A 52 -7.67 -1.40 -9.96
C GLN A 52 -8.82 -1.67 -10.94
N ILE A 53 -9.01 -0.80 -11.93
CA ILE A 53 -10.02 -0.92 -12.98
C ILE A 53 -9.33 -0.84 -14.34
N GLY A 54 -9.55 -1.84 -15.19
CA GLY A 54 -9.06 -1.90 -16.57
C GLY A 54 -8.76 -3.32 -17.04
N GLN A 55 -8.67 -3.54 -18.36
CA GLN A 55 -8.24 -4.82 -18.92
C GLN A 55 -6.85 -5.26 -18.43
N PRO A 56 -5.86 -4.35 -18.27
CA PRO A 56 -4.58 -4.70 -17.64
C PRO A 56 -4.75 -5.23 -16.20
N ALA A 57 -5.61 -4.61 -15.39
CA ALA A 57 -5.89 -5.05 -14.01
C ALA A 57 -6.52 -6.45 -13.97
N ALA A 58 -7.47 -6.73 -14.87
CA ALA A 58 -8.08 -8.05 -14.97
C ALA A 58 -7.05 -9.15 -15.32
N LYS A 59 -6.10 -8.83 -16.21
CA LYS A 59 -4.97 -9.73 -16.52
C LYS A 59 -4.06 -9.95 -15.32
N LEU A 60 -3.68 -8.87 -14.61
CA LEU A 60 -2.85 -8.95 -13.40
C LEU A 60 -3.50 -9.82 -12.31
N ALA A 61 -4.81 -9.68 -12.11
CA ALA A 61 -5.56 -10.46 -11.13
C ALA A 61 -5.54 -11.97 -11.40
N ALA A 62 -5.46 -12.37 -12.68
CA ALA A 62 -5.38 -13.78 -13.10
C ALA A 62 -3.97 -14.37 -13.01
N THR A 63 -2.92 -13.55 -13.03
CA THR A 63 -1.52 -14.00 -13.00
C THR A 63 -1.16 -14.71 -11.69
N LYS A 64 -0.42 -15.82 -11.79
CA LYS A 64 0.09 -16.60 -10.66
C LYS A 64 1.60 -16.86 -10.81
N PRO A 65 2.43 -16.59 -9.77
CA PRO A 65 2.07 -15.95 -8.51
C PRO A 65 1.56 -14.51 -8.73
N ASN A 66 0.74 -13.99 -7.80
CA ASN A 66 0.09 -12.68 -7.99
C ASN A 66 1.15 -11.56 -7.86
N PRO A 67 1.46 -10.83 -8.94
CA PRO A 67 2.52 -9.82 -8.92
C PRO A 67 2.18 -8.62 -8.04
N MET A 68 0.91 -8.20 -7.97
CA MET A 68 0.50 -7.08 -7.13
C MET A 68 0.62 -7.42 -5.65
N LEU A 69 0.22 -8.65 -5.27
CA LEU A 69 0.36 -9.14 -3.90
C LEU A 69 1.84 -9.18 -3.48
N ASN A 70 2.69 -9.78 -4.33
CA ASN A 70 4.11 -9.92 -4.03
C ASN A 70 4.80 -8.55 -3.94
N GLY A 71 4.53 -7.64 -4.89
CA GLY A 71 5.11 -6.30 -4.87
C GLY A 71 4.68 -5.48 -3.65
N HIS A 72 3.41 -5.57 -3.24
CA HIS A 72 2.95 -4.91 -2.01
C HIS A 72 3.56 -5.51 -0.75
N GLN A 73 3.76 -6.83 -0.71
CA GLN A 73 4.44 -7.47 0.41
C GLN A 73 5.91 -7.05 0.50
N GLU A 74 6.63 -7.01 -0.62
CA GLU A 74 8.02 -6.53 -0.67
C GLU A 74 8.13 -5.07 -0.21
N TRP A 75 7.13 -4.23 -0.54
CA TRP A 75 7.06 -2.86 -0.04
C TRP A 75 6.89 -2.82 1.49
N LEU A 76 5.94 -3.59 2.04
CA LEU A 76 5.72 -3.67 3.49
C LEU A 76 6.98 -4.16 4.22
N ASP A 77 7.60 -5.23 3.74
CA ASP A 77 8.79 -5.83 4.35
C ASP A 77 9.97 -4.83 4.34
N SER A 78 10.18 -4.13 3.22
CA SER A 78 11.22 -3.13 3.08
C SER A 78 10.98 -1.91 3.99
N LEU A 79 9.74 -1.44 4.09
CA LEU A 79 9.37 -0.32 4.97
C LEU A 79 9.60 -0.68 6.45
N VAL A 80 9.21 -1.89 6.86
CA VAL A 80 9.43 -2.37 8.23
C VAL A 80 10.93 -2.54 8.51
N SER A 81 11.69 -3.11 7.58
CA SER A 81 13.14 -3.25 7.73
C SER A 81 13.83 -1.90 7.89
N PHE A 82 13.50 -0.94 7.02
CA PHE A 82 14.08 0.41 7.06
C PHE A 82 13.80 1.14 8.38
N THR A 83 12.55 1.08 8.86
CA THR A 83 12.16 1.76 10.10
C THR A 83 12.81 1.15 11.33
N LYS A 84 12.91 -0.18 11.41
CA LYS A 84 13.62 -0.88 12.49
C LYS A 84 15.13 -0.59 12.51
N GLN A 85 15.77 -0.58 11.34
CA GLN A 85 17.19 -0.22 11.24
C GLN A 85 17.43 1.22 11.71
N LYS A 86 16.58 2.16 11.29
CA LYS A 86 16.67 3.56 11.70
C LYS A 86 16.50 3.73 13.22
N GLN A 87 15.59 2.98 13.84
CA GLN A 87 15.41 2.99 15.29
C GLN A 87 16.69 2.56 16.02
N ASN A 88 17.33 1.48 15.57
CA ASN A 88 18.57 0.97 16.15
C ASN A 88 19.76 1.93 16.01
N THR A 89 19.76 2.81 14.99
CA THR A 89 20.81 3.82 14.82
C THR A 89 20.58 5.10 15.64
N LEU A 90 19.39 5.28 16.20
CA LEU A 90 19.01 6.45 17.01
C LEU A 90 19.01 6.17 18.52
N SER A 91 19.17 4.90 18.92
CA SER A 91 19.31 4.41 20.29
C SER A 91 20.76 4.16 20.65
#